data_AF-A0A0L7R3J3-F1
#
_entry.id   AF-A0A0L7R3J3-F1
#
_cell.length_a   1.000
_cell.length_b   1.000
_cell.length_c   1.000
_cell.angle_alpha   90.00
_cell.angle_beta   90.00
_cell.angle_gamma   90.00
#
_symmetry.space_group_name_H-M   'P 1'
#
loop_
_entity.id
_entity.type
_entity.pdbx_description
1 polymer ?
#
loop_
_entity_poly.entity_id
_entity_poly.type
_entity_poly.pdbx_seq_one_letter_code
_entity_poly.pdbx_strand_id
1 'polypeptide(L)' 'MYGRLEEADPLVTSLCADKDPILRRSGMYTLAMAYCGTGNNQAIRKLLHVAVSDVNDDVRRAAVTGLGFLLFR' A
#
# COMPACT_ATOMS: atom_id res chain seq x y z
N MET A 1 -3.03 -9.66 -4.21
CA MET A 1 -4.00 -9.34 -5.28
C MET A 1 -3.29 -8.51 -6.34
N TYR A 2 -3.08 -9.04 -7.54
CA TYR A 2 -2.38 -8.33 -8.62
C TYR A 2 -3.38 -7.84 -9.68
N GLY A 3 -3.27 -6.57 -10.08
CA GLY A 3 -4.09 -5.99 -11.17
C GLY A 3 -5.61 -5.92 -10.91
N ARG A 4 -6.06 -6.15 -9.66
CA ARG A 4 -7.49 -6.15 -9.30
C ARG A 4 -8.04 -4.78 -8.91
N LEU A 5 -7.20 -3.74 -8.87
CA LEU A 5 -7.60 -2.36 -8.62
C LEU A 5 -8.51 -2.22 -7.37
N GLU A 6 -9.67 -1.60 -7.54
CA GLU A 6 -10.66 -1.27 -6.49
C GLU A 6 -11.20 -2.50 -5.77
N GLU A 7 -11.19 -3.69 -6.39
CA GLU A 7 -11.60 -4.92 -5.72
C GLU A 7 -10.66 -5.31 -4.57
N ALA A 8 -9.44 -4.78 -4.55
CA ALA A 8 -8.47 -5.00 -3.47
C ALA A 8 -8.62 -4.03 -2.31
N ASP A 9 -9.37 -2.93 -2.45
CA ASP A 9 -9.51 -1.90 -1.41
C ASP A 9 -10.07 -2.40 -0.07
N PRO A 10 -11.10 -3.28 -0.05
CA PRO A 10 -11.63 -3.81 1.21
C PRO A 10 -10.58 -4.61 1.98
N LEU A 11 -9.80 -5.43 1.25
CA LEU A 11 -8.73 -6.23 1.84
C LEU A 11 -7.60 -5.35 2.36
N VAL A 12 -7.15 -4.36 1.58
CA VAL A 12 -6.11 -3.41 2.00
C VAL A 12 -6.56 -2.66 3.25
N THR A 13 -7.81 -2.21 3.30
CA THR A 13 -8.36 -1.50 4.47
C THR A 13 -8.35 -2.38 5.72
N SER A 14 -8.75 -3.65 5.58
CA SER A 14 -8.70 -4.61 6.68
C SER A 14 -7.27 -4.87 7.15
N LEU A 15 -6.30 -4.98 6.24
CA LEU A 15 -4.89 -5.22 6.58
C LEU A 15 -4.24 -4.01 7.25
N CYS A 16 -4.58 -2.80 6.82
CA CYS A 16 -4.05 -1.56 7.40
C CYS A 16 -4.61 -1.25 8.80
N ALA A 17 -5.80 -1.74 9.12
CA ALA A 17 -6.43 -1.55 10.42
C ALA A 17 -5.87 -2.48 11.52
N ASP A 18 -5.07 -3.47 11.14
CA ASP A 18 -4.54 -4.45 12.09
C ASP A 18 -3.43 -3.87 12.99
N LYS A 19 -3.35 -4.37 14.22
CA LYS A 19 -2.31 -4.00 15.18
C LYS A 19 -0.96 -4.61 14.80
N ASP A 20 -0.96 -5.76 14.12
CA ASP A 20 0.26 -6.44 13.69
C ASP A 20 0.96 -5.66 12.56
N PRO A 21 2.20 -5.18 12.77
CA PRO A 21 2.96 -4.49 11.74
C PRO A 21 3.22 -5.36 10.49
N ILE A 22 3.28 -6.69 10.61
CA ILE A 22 3.47 -7.59 9.46
C ILE A 22 2.26 -7.54 8.54
N LEU A 23 1.05 -7.52 9.11
CA LEU A 23 -0.19 -7.42 8.34
C LEU A 23 -0.32 -6.05 7.68
N ARG A 24 -0.02 -4.96 8.39
CA ARG A 24 0.00 -3.61 7.77
C ARG A 24 1.01 -3.51 6.62
N ARG A 25 2.21 -4.07 6.80
CA ARG A 25 3.23 -4.17 5.75
C ARG A 25 2.73 -4.96 4.54
N SER A 26 2.05 -6.09 4.77
CA SER A 26 1.46 -6.88 3.69
C SER A 26 0.35 -6.10 2.94
N GLY A 27 -0.38 -5.24 3.65
CA GLY A 27 -1.35 -4.30 3.08
C GLY A 27 -0.70 -3.33 2.11
N MET A 28 0.48 -2.79 2.44
CA MET A 28 1.22 -1.88 1.55
C MET A 28 1.64 -2.55 0.24
N TYR A 29 2.16 -3.77 0.30
CA TYR A 29 2.49 -4.53 -0.91
C TYR A 29 1.26 -4.95 -1.70
N THR A 30 0.16 -5.28 -1.02
CA THR A 30 -1.11 -5.62 -1.68
C THR A 30 -1.67 -4.43 -2.45
N LEU A 31 -1.64 -3.24 -1.85
CA LEU A 31 -2.03 -1.99 -2.51
C LEU A 31 -1.12 -1.69 -3.70
N ALA A 32 0.20 -1.82 -3.51
CA ALA A 32 1.18 -1.56 -4.56
C ALA A 32 1.00 -2.49 -5.78
N MET A 33 0.77 -3.78 -5.54
CA MET A 33 0.56 -4.78 -6.59
C MET A 33 -0.83 -4.69 -7.24
N ALA A 34 -1.85 -4.24 -6.51
CA ALA A 34 -3.19 -4.06 -7.05
C ALA A 34 -3.24 -2.91 -8.08
N TYR A 35 -2.48 -1.84 -7.85
CA TYR A 35 -2.44 -0.62 -8.67
C TYR A 35 -1.13 -0.45 -9.46
N CYS A 36 -0.37 -1.53 -9.63
CA CYS A 36 0.94 -1.51 -10.29
C CYS A 36 0.83 -0.88 -11.70
N GLY A 37 1.61 0.17 -11.97
CA GLY A 37 1.68 0.84 -13.28
C GLY A 37 0.47 1.69 -13.68
N THR A 38 -0.51 1.86 -12.78
CA THR A 38 -1.73 2.64 -13.07
C THR A 38 -1.58 4.14 -12.83
N GLY A 39 -0.64 4.56 -11.95
CA GLY A 39 -0.52 5.95 -11.52
C GLY A 39 -1.73 6.48 -10.74
N ASN A 40 -2.53 5.62 -10.09
CA ASN A 40 -3.73 6.05 -9.40
C ASN A 40 -3.42 6.99 -8.21
N ASN A 41 -3.92 8.23 -8.29
CA ASN A 41 -3.73 9.27 -7.27
C ASN A 41 -4.25 8.89 -5.88
N GLN A 42 -5.32 8.11 -5.77
CA GLN A 42 -5.84 7.69 -4.47
C GLN A 42 -4.89 6.72 -3.77
N ALA A 43 -4.38 5.74 -4.51
CA ALA A 43 -3.42 4.76 -3.99
C ALA A 43 -2.08 5.43 -3.62
N ILE A 44 -1.62 6.40 -4.43
CA ILE A 44 -0.43 7.22 -4.11
C ILE A 44 -0.62 7.99 -2.79
N ARG A 45 -1.77 8.66 -2.61
CA ARG A 45 -2.08 9.39 -1.37
C ARG A 45 -2.11 8.47 -0.15
N LYS A 46 -2.72 7.29 -0.27
CA LYS A 46 -2.75 6.28 0.81
C LYS A 46 -1.33 5.85 1.21
N LEU A 47 -0.48 5.51 0.23
CA LEU A 47 0.91 5.11 0.49
C LEU A 47 1.74 6.23 1.14
N LEU A 48 1.62 7.46 0.63
CA LEU A 48 2.31 8.62 1.21
C LEU A 48 1.86 8.91 2.65
N HIS A 49 0.56 8.75 2.94
CA HIS A 49 0.05 8.92 4.28
C HIS A 49 0.67 7.90 5.24
N VAL A 50 0.65 6.61 4.89
CA VAL A 50 1.20 5.53 5.74
C VAL A 50 2.71 5.63 5.90
N ALA A 51 3.43 6.12 4.87
CA ALA A 51 4.87 6.34 4.94
C ALA A 51 5.30 7.32 6.06
N VAL A 52 4.38 8.18 6.51
CA VAL A 52 4.62 9.17 7.57
C VAL A 52 3.86 8.85 8.85
N SER A 53 2.66 8.26 8.77
CA SER A 53 1.80 8.05 9.94
C SER A 53 2.01 6.73 10.68
N ASP A 54 2.60 5.70 10.04
CA ASP A 54 2.87 4.43 10.74
C ASP A 54 4.06 4.56 11.69
N VAL A 55 3.96 3.90 12.84
CA VAL A 55 5.02 3.89 13.88
C VAL A 55 6.14 2.92 13.50
N ASN A 56 5.86 1.91 12.67
CA ASN A 56 6.82 0.86 12.33
C ASN A 56 7.61 1.20 11.05
N ASP A 57 8.94 1.20 11.15
CA ASP A 57 9.84 1.55 10.05
C ASP A 57 9.74 0.60 8.85
N ASP A 58 9.43 -0.69 9.05
CA ASP A 58 9.28 -1.63 7.94
C ASP A 58 7.99 -1.39 7.15
N VAL A 59 6.92 -0.97 7.82
CA VAL A 59 5.68 -0.55 7.15
C VAL A 59 5.93 0.74 6.35
N ARG A 60 6.62 1.72 6.95
CA ARG A 60 7.00 2.96 6.27
C ARG A 60 7.87 2.70 5.04
N ARG A 61 8.87 1.83 5.17
CA ARG A 61 9.74 1.42 4.05
C ARG A 61 8.97 0.71 2.94
N ALA A 62 8.04 -0.18 3.30
CA ALA A 62 7.19 -0.85 2.34
C ALA A 62 6.26 0.13 1.60
N ALA A 63 5.72 1.13 2.29
CA ALA A 63 4.89 2.17 1.68
C ALA A 63 5.68 2.98 0.62
N VAL A 64 6.90 3.41 0.95
CA VAL A 64 7.78 4.14 0.00
C VAL A 64 8.20 3.24 -1.17
N THR A 65 8.56 1.98 -0.90
CA THR A 65 8.87 1.01 -1.96
C THR A 65 7.68 0.78 -2.88
N GLY A 66 6.46 0.74 -2.31
CA GLY A 66 5.20 0.61 -3.02
C GLY A 66 4.95 1.70 -4.07
N LEU A 67 5.40 2.93 -3.80
CA LEU A 67 5.31 4.04 -4.76
C LEU A 67 6.07 3.74 -6.04
N GLY A 68 7.23 3.06 -5.95
CA GLY A 68 7.98 2.61 -7.12
C GLY A 68 7.16 1.71 -8.04
N PHE A 69 6.39 0.77 -7.47
CA PHE A 69 5.51 -0.11 -8.25
C PHE A 69 4.29 0.60 -8.83
N LEU A 70 3.79 1.69 -8.23
CA LEU A 70 2.72 2.46 -8.87
C LEU A 70 3.20 3.36 -10.00
N LEU A 71 4.42 3.87 -9.88
CA LEU A 71 4.96 4.94 -10.71
C LEU A 71 6.03 4.47 -11.70
N PHE A 72 6.18 3.17 -11.98
CA PHE A 72 7.30 2.62 -12.78
C PHE A 72 7.32 2.99 -14.27
N ARG A 73 6.88 4.19 -14.67
CA ARG A 73 6.91 4.65 -16.06
C ARG A 73 8.00 5.66 -16.33
#